data_AF-A0A7K3F482-F1
#
_entry.id   AF-A0A7K3F482-F1
#
_cell.length_a   1.000
_cell.length_b   1.000
_cell.length_c   1.000
_cell.angle_alpha   90.00
_cell.angle_beta   90.00
_cell.angle_gamma   90.00
#
_symmetry.space_group_name_H-M   'P 1'
#
loop_
_entity.id
_entity.type
_entity.pdbx_description
1 polymer ?
#
loop_
_entity_poly.entity_id
_entity_poly.type
_entity_poly.pdbx_seq_one_letter_code
_entity_poly.pdbx_strand_id
1 'polypeptide(L)'
;MLKTAVQEQLLPGDTLQAKWDFAQQAGYDAIELRGKGDLLFASRLGELQQAHKDGVVMPTVCVDMLHFLGAFDEDLRRDAVAQMKSQLTVIA
;
A
#
# COMPACT_ATOMS: atom_id res chain seq x y z
N MET A 1 11.64 -21.85 -1.52
CA MET A 1 10.45 -21.57 -2.34
C MET A 1 10.39 -20.07 -2.61
N LEU A 2 9.88 -19.69 -3.78
CA LEU A 2 9.61 -18.29 -4.13
C LEU A 2 8.42 -17.79 -3.30
N LYS A 3 8.52 -16.61 -2.68
CA LYS A 3 7.39 -15.92 -2.06
C LYS A 3 6.83 -14.88 -3.03
N THR A 4 5.51 -14.78 -3.09
CA THR A 4 4.82 -13.86 -4.00
C THR A 4 3.88 -12.92 -3.23
N ALA A 5 3.81 -11.68 -3.69
CA ALA A 5 2.84 -10.70 -3.22
C ALA A 5 1.92 -10.29 -4.36
N VAL A 6 0.72 -9.81 -4.03
CA VAL A 6 -0.26 -9.29 -4.98
C VAL A 6 -0.68 -7.88 -4.59
N GLN A 7 -0.81 -7.00 -5.58
CA GLN A 7 -1.21 -5.62 -5.32
C GLN A 7 -2.66 -5.51 -4.86
N GLU A 8 -2.89 -4.70 -3.83
CA GLU A 8 -4.15 -4.56 -3.10
C GLU A 8 -5.38 -4.29 -3.98
N GLN A 9 -5.24 -3.54 -5.08
CA GLN A 9 -6.33 -3.20 -5.98
C GLN A 9 -6.76 -4.33 -6.93
N LEU A 10 -5.98 -5.41 -6.99
CA LEU A 10 -6.29 -6.59 -7.81
C LEU A 10 -7.11 -7.63 -7.03
N LEU A 11 -7.17 -7.49 -5.70
CA LEU A 11 -7.89 -8.39 -4.81
C LEU A 11 -9.36 -7.96 -4.65
N PRO A 12 -10.32 -8.89 -4.76
CA PRO A 12 -11.72 -8.61 -4.42
C PRO A 12 -11.90 -8.44 -2.91
N GLY A 13 -12.94 -7.69 -2.52
CA GLY A 13 -13.32 -7.47 -1.12
C GLY A 13 -13.16 -6.03 -0.66
N ASP A 14 -13.97 -5.66 0.32
CA ASP A 14 -14.08 -4.28 0.83
C ASP A 14 -13.15 -4.01 2.03
N THR A 15 -12.58 -5.05 2.63
CA THR A 15 -11.65 -4.96 3.77
C THR A 15 -10.35 -5.69 3.47
N LEU A 16 -9.27 -5.31 4.15
CA LEU A 16 -7.97 -5.99 4.01
C LEU A 16 -8.04 -7.46 4.44
N GLN A 17 -8.89 -7.80 5.41
CA GLN A 17 -9.12 -9.17 5.85
C GLN A 17 -9.79 -10.00 4.75
N ALA A 18 -10.86 -9.49 4.12
CA ALA A 18 -11.52 -10.19 3.02
C ALA A 18 -10.58 -10.36 1.80
N LYS A 19 -9.78 -9.32 1.51
CA LYS A 19 -8.73 -9.39 0.48
C LYS A 19 -7.67 -10.43 0.82
N TRP A 20 -7.29 -10.54 2.10
CA TRP A 20 -6.30 -11.49 2.58
C TRP A 20 -6.80 -12.94 2.50
N ASP A 21 -8.05 -13.18 2.87
CA ASP A 21 -8.70 -14.48 2.71
C ASP A 21 -8.63 -14.95 1.25
N PHE A 22 -8.92 -14.06 0.30
CA PHE A 22 -8.79 -14.36 -1.12
C PHE A 22 -7.32 -14.58 -1.53
N ALA A 23 -6.41 -13.71 -1.11
CA ALA A 23 -4.99 -13.80 -1.45
C ALA A 23 -4.39 -15.16 -1.01
N GLN A 24 -4.73 -15.62 0.19
CA GLN A 24 -4.32 -16.92 0.70
C GLN A 24 -4.89 -18.08 -0.13
N GLN A 25 -6.19 -18.02 -0.48
CA GLN A 25 -6.83 -19.02 -1.33
C GLN A 25 -6.20 -19.07 -2.73
N ALA A 26 -5.76 -17.93 -3.25
CA ALA A 26 -5.06 -17.82 -4.52
C ALA A 26 -3.57 -18.19 -4.46
N GLY A 27 -3.01 -18.47 -3.27
CA GLY A 27 -1.63 -18.91 -3.08
C GLY A 27 -0.60 -17.79 -2.97
N TYR A 28 -1.02 -16.54 -2.71
CA TYR A 28 -0.10 -15.44 -2.42
C TYR A 28 0.33 -15.45 -0.95
N ASP A 29 1.57 -15.00 -0.70
CA ASP A 29 2.17 -14.94 0.63
C ASP A 29 1.97 -13.57 1.31
N ALA A 30 1.55 -12.55 0.56
CA ALA A 30 1.45 -11.18 1.04
C ALA A 30 0.59 -10.27 0.15
N ILE A 31 0.16 -9.15 0.72
CA ILE A 31 -0.47 -8.03 0.00
C ILE A 31 0.53 -6.88 -0.13
N GLU A 32 0.73 -6.38 -1.35
CA GLU A 32 1.39 -5.09 -1.59
C GLU A 32 0.33 -3.99 -1.57
N LEU A 33 0.37 -3.15 -0.54
CA LEU A 33 -0.61 -2.11 -0.28
C LEU A 33 -0.56 -1.01 -1.34
N ARG A 34 -1.71 -0.35 -1.57
CA ARG A 34 -1.83 0.75 -2.52
C ARG A 34 -1.59 2.10 -1.85
N GLY A 35 -0.42 2.68 -2.10
CA GLY A 35 0.04 3.97 -1.61
C GLY A 35 -0.50 5.13 -2.42
N LYS A 36 -1.80 5.42 -2.32
CA LYS A 36 -2.41 6.60 -2.96
C LYS A 36 -1.80 7.91 -2.44
N GLY A 37 -1.68 8.88 -3.34
CA GLY A 37 -1.29 10.27 -3.03
C GLY A 37 -2.32 11.03 -2.20
N ASP A 38 -2.19 12.36 -2.17
CA ASP A 38 -3.03 13.28 -1.37
C ASP A 38 -3.07 12.93 0.13
N LEU A 39 -1.99 12.34 0.63
CA LEU A 39 -1.86 11.83 2.00
C LEU A 39 -2.91 10.76 2.37
N LEU A 40 -3.66 10.23 1.40
CA LEU A 40 -4.74 9.27 1.62
C LEU A 40 -4.20 7.98 2.24
N PHE A 41 -3.01 7.53 1.86
CA PHE A 41 -2.42 6.35 2.46
C PHE A 41 -2.16 6.53 3.97
N ALA A 42 -1.70 7.70 4.40
CA ALA A 42 -1.50 7.98 5.83
C ALA A 42 -2.78 8.05 6.64
N SER A 43 -3.89 8.45 6.02
CA SER A 43 -5.20 8.41 6.67
C SER A 43 -5.66 6.98 7.04
N ARG A 44 -5.06 5.94 6.42
CA ARG A 44 -5.39 4.53 6.67
C ARG A 44 -4.66 3.90 7.86
N LEU A 45 -3.82 4.64 8.59
CA LEU A 45 -2.98 4.06 9.65
C LEU A 45 -3.77 3.16 10.63
N GLY A 46 -4.94 3.60 11.09
CA GLY A 46 -5.78 2.79 11.99
C GLY A 46 -6.29 1.49 11.37
N GLU A 47 -6.75 1.54 10.11
CA GLU A 47 -7.18 0.36 9.33
C GLU A 47 -6.02 -0.65 9.18
N LEU A 48 -4.85 -0.16 8.80
CA LEU A 48 -3.65 -0.97 8.56
C LEU A 48 -3.14 -1.62 9.85
N GLN A 49 -3.14 -0.88 10.96
CA GLN A 49 -2.79 -1.44 12.27
C GLN A 49 -3.76 -2.54 12.70
N GLN A 50 -5.05 -2.37 12.43
CA GLN A 50 -6.03 -3.40 12.76
C GLN A 50 -5.85 -4.64 11.87
N ALA A 51 -5.70 -4.46 10.56
CA ALA A 51 -5.44 -5.56 9.63
C ALA A 51 -4.16 -6.35 10.00
N HIS A 52 -3.10 -5.65 10.39
CA HIS A 52 -1.87 -6.29 10.88
C HIS A 52 -2.13 -7.12 12.16
N LYS A 53 -2.89 -6.58 13.14
CA LYS A 53 -3.27 -7.33 14.35
C LYS A 53 -4.11 -8.56 14.03
N ASP A 54 -4.93 -8.49 12.99
CA ASP A 54 -5.77 -9.60 12.52
C ASP A 54 -4.99 -10.62 11.66
N GLY A 55 -3.69 -10.39 11.41
CA GLY A 55 -2.80 -11.33 10.74
C GLY A 55 -2.62 -11.11 9.24
N VAL A 56 -3.09 -9.98 8.69
CA VAL A 56 -2.86 -9.63 7.28
C VAL A 56 -1.38 -9.31 7.05
N VAL A 57 -0.74 -10.00 6.11
CA VAL A 57 0.68 -9.81 5.77
C VAL A 57 0.84 -8.74 4.69
N MET A 58 1.39 -7.58 5.06
CA MET A 58 1.45 -6.37 4.22
C MET A 58 2.86 -5.73 4.18
N PRO A 59 3.87 -6.39 3.57
CA PRO A 59 5.27 -6.02 3.73
C PRO A 59 5.72 -4.84 2.86
N THR A 60 4.94 -4.47 1.84
CA THR A 60 5.31 -3.44 0.87
C THR A 60 4.13 -2.54 0.52
N VAL A 61 4.44 -1.35 0.02
CA VAL A 61 3.48 -0.42 -0.57
C VAL A 61 3.96 -0.05 -1.96
N CYS A 62 3.06 -0.10 -2.94
CA CYS A 62 3.27 0.44 -4.27
C CYS A 62 2.66 1.84 -4.35
N VAL A 63 3.46 2.80 -4.79
CA VAL A 63 3.03 4.18 -4.99
C VAL A 63 2.02 4.24 -6.12
N ASP A 64 0.88 4.90 -5.87
CA ASP A 64 -0.15 5.16 -6.85
C ASP A 64 -0.43 6.66 -6.93
N MET A 65 0.32 7.34 -7.78
CA MET A 65 0.27 8.78 -8.02
C MET A 65 0.55 9.09 -9.49
N LEU A 66 0.06 10.23 -9.99
CA LEU A 66 0.25 10.65 -11.38
C LEU A 66 1.64 11.25 -11.68
N HIS A 67 2.46 11.45 -10.65
CA HIS A 67 3.82 11.99 -10.76
C HIS A 67 4.73 11.33 -9.73
N PHE A 68 6.05 11.51 -9.90
CA PHE A 68 7.05 10.83 -9.08
C PHE A 68 8.29 11.68 -8.83
N LEU A 69 9.23 11.17 -8.04
CA LEU A 69 10.48 11.84 -7.63
C LEU A 69 11.34 12.32 -8.81
N GLY A 70 11.17 11.72 -10.00
CA GLY A 70 11.85 12.10 -11.23
C GLY A 70 11.11 13.12 -12.09
N ALA A 71 10.04 13.76 -11.60
CA ALA A 71 9.31 14.77 -12.38
C ALA A 71 10.22 15.95 -12.77
N PHE A 72 10.11 16.38 -14.04
CA PHE A 72 10.80 17.56 -14.54
C PHE A 72 10.26 18.85 -13.93
N ASP A 73 8.95 18.89 -13.71
CA ASP A 73 8.29 19.95 -12.97
C ASP A 73 8.74 19.91 -11.49
N GLU A 74 9.24 21.04 -11.00
CA GLU A 74 9.78 21.14 -9.65
C GLU A 74 8.69 20.98 -8.59
N ASP A 75 7.51 21.53 -8.82
CA ASP A 75 6.41 21.50 -7.86
C ASP A 75 5.90 20.06 -7.71
N LEU A 76 5.74 19.33 -8.82
CA LEU A 76 5.42 17.91 -8.80
C LEU A 76 6.50 17.08 -8.10
N ARG A 77 7.78 17.39 -8.34
CA ARG A 77 8.87 16.66 -7.65
C ARG A 77 8.84 16.90 -6.14
N ARG A 78 8.59 18.15 -5.70
CA ARG A 78 8.46 18.47 -4.27
C ARG A 78 7.25 17.79 -3.64
N ASP A 79 6.12 17.74 -4.34
CA ASP A 79 4.94 17.01 -3.87
C ASP A 79 5.23 15.51 -3.74
N ALA A 80 5.81 14.86 -4.75
CA ALA A 80 6.19 13.45 -4.67
C ALA A 80 7.08 13.14 -3.44
N VAL A 81 8.04 14.01 -3.10
CA VAL A 81 8.85 13.84 -1.88
C VAL A 81 8.00 13.92 -0.62
N ALA A 82 7.05 14.87 -0.54
CA ALA A 82 6.15 15.00 0.60
C ALA A 82 5.24 13.76 0.75
N GLN A 83 4.65 13.30 -0.36
CA GLN A 83 3.79 12.12 -0.41
C GLN A 83 4.57 10.85 0.00
N MET A 84 5.77 10.64 -0.55
CA MET A 84 6.61 9.49 -0.20
C MET A 84 6.99 9.48 1.29
N LYS A 85 7.35 10.63 1.85
CA LYS A 85 7.60 10.76 3.29
C LYS A 85 6.38 10.39 4.11
N SER A 86 5.20 10.89 3.72
CA SER A 86 3.94 10.53 4.39
C SER A 86 3.68 9.03 4.33
N GLN A 87 3.92 8.38 3.20
CA GLN A 87 3.70 6.94 3.05
C GLN A 87 4.64 6.12 3.93
N LEU A 88 5.90 6.54 4.05
CA LEU A 88 6.89 5.88 4.91
C LEU A 88 6.56 5.98 6.40
N THR A 89 5.78 6.96 6.85
CA THR A 89 5.36 7.05 8.28
C THR A 89 4.37 5.96 8.70
N VAL A 90 3.83 5.21 7.73
CA VAL A 90 2.72 4.27 7.92
C VAL A 90 3.19 2.81 7.84
N ILE A 91 4.23 2.54 7.04
CA ILE A 91 4.76 1.19 6.78
C ILE A 91 5.73 0.72 7.88
N ALA A 92 6.08 1.61 8.82
CA ALA A 92 7.07 1.37 9.87
C ALA A 92 6.51 0.57 11.06
#